data_AF-A0A2V6PS49-F1
#
_entry.id   AF-A0A2V6PS49-F1
#
_cell.length_a   1.000
_cell.length_b   1.000
_cell.length_c   1.000
_cell.angle_alpha   90.00
_cell.angle_beta   90.00
_cell.angle_gamma   90.00
#
_symmetry.space_group_name_H-M   'P 1'
#
loop_
_entity.id
_entity.type
_entity.pdbx_description
1 polymer ?
#
loop_
_entity_poly.entity_id
_entity_poly.type
_entity_poly.pdbx_seq_one_letter_code
_entity_poly.pdbx_strand_id
1 'polypeptide(L)'
;MPRVAPITGKADVAPEHHGVVDHVLKVFNNIRGPFSMLLHSPKLADRMLGLGDFYRDESVVEGKHRSLAILVGVRERKAAYVWAAQVGAARRAGVRDEAIDVIRGNG
;
A
#
# COMPACT_ATOMS: atom_id res chain seq x y z
N MET A 1 -13.38 -3.97 -11.55
CA MET A 1 -12.72 -3.38 -12.73
C MET A 1 -12.31 -1.95 -12.40
N PRO A 2 -11.08 -1.52 -12.69
CA PRO A 2 -10.67 -0.12 -12.53
C PRO A 2 -11.47 0.78 -13.48
N ARG A 3 -11.74 2.03 -13.06
CA ARG A 3 -12.52 3.00 -13.86
C ARG A 3 -11.67 3.70 -14.93
N VAL A 4 -10.35 3.69 -14.76
CA VAL A 4 -9.36 4.31 -15.66
C VAL A 4 -8.33 3.25 -16.01
N ALA A 5 -7.72 3.36 -17.20
CA ALA A 5 -6.63 2.49 -17.64
C ALA A 5 -5.46 2.54 -16.63
N PRO A 6 -5.01 1.40 -16.09
CA PRO A 6 -3.84 1.36 -15.22
C PRO A 6 -2.56 1.77 -15.94
N ILE A 7 -1.75 2.60 -15.28
CA ILE A 7 -0.34 2.74 -15.64
C ILE A 7 0.40 1.49 -15.19
N THR A 8 1.17 0.91 -16.10
CA THR A 8 1.84 -0.38 -15.93
C THR A 8 3.36 -0.26 -16.06
N GLY A 9 3.87 0.85 -16.58
CA GLY A 9 5.31 1.06 -16.71
C GLY A 9 5.70 2.48 -17.11
N LYS A 10 7.00 2.66 -17.31
CA LYS A 10 7.61 3.94 -17.73
C LYS A 10 7.06 4.46 -19.06
N ALA A 11 6.74 3.56 -19.99
CA ALA A 11 6.19 3.92 -21.29
C ALA A 11 4.84 4.64 -21.22
N ASP A 12 4.14 4.54 -20.09
CA ASP A 12 2.82 5.16 -19.88
C ASP A 12 2.91 6.58 -19.27
N VAL A 13 4.11 7.08 -18.97
CA VAL A 13 4.33 8.41 -18.36
C VAL A 13 5.42 9.18 -19.10
N ALA A 14 5.47 10.50 -18.90
CA ALA A 14 6.52 11.33 -19.45
C ALA A 14 7.90 10.98 -18.83
N PRO A 15 9.02 11.08 -19.59
CA PRO A 15 10.35 10.68 -19.12
C PRO A 15 10.80 11.31 -17.81
N GLU A 16 10.43 12.56 -17.54
CA GLU A 16 10.74 13.27 -16.29
C GLU A 16 10.11 12.61 -15.05
N HIS A 17 9.13 11.71 -15.23
CA HIS A 17 8.45 11.00 -14.15
C HIS A 17 8.91 9.56 -13.98
N HIS A 18 9.87 9.08 -14.78
CA HIS A 18 10.43 7.74 -14.65
C HIS A 18 10.99 7.46 -13.25
N GLY A 19 11.53 8.47 -12.56
CA GLY A 19 12.02 8.32 -11.18
C GLY A 19 10.91 7.94 -10.19
N VAL A 20 9.71 8.48 -10.34
CA VAL A 20 8.55 8.12 -9.48
C VAL A 20 8.11 6.69 -9.77
N VAL A 21 8.13 6.28 -11.04
CA VAL A 21 7.84 4.90 -11.44
C VAL A 21 8.85 3.92 -10.84
N ASP A 22 10.13 4.25 -10.88
CA ASP A 22 11.19 3.46 -10.24
C ASP A 22 11.00 3.36 -8.74
N HIS A 23 10.56 4.45 -8.10
CA HIS A 23 10.27 4.45 -6.67
C HIS A 23 9.10 3.52 -6.32
N VAL A 24 8.00 3.52 -7.10
CA VAL A 24 6.91 2.55 -6.94
C VAL A 24 7.41 1.12 -7.05
N LEU A 25 8.24 0.83 -8.06
CA LEU A 25 8.81 -0.51 -8.28
C LEU A 25 9.71 -0.93 -7.12
N LYS A 26 10.53 -0.03 -6.59
CA LYS A 26 11.38 -0.29 -5.41
C LYS A 26 10.56 -0.69 -4.18
N VAL A 27 9.42 -0.02 -3.92
CA VAL A 27 8.61 -0.25 -2.72
C VAL A 27 7.70 -1.47 -2.85
N PHE A 28 7.12 -1.70 -4.04
CA PHE A 28 6.05 -2.69 -4.25
C PHE A 28 6.43 -3.87 -5.15
N ASN A 29 7.60 -3.83 -5.80
CA ASN A 29 8.09 -4.80 -6.78
C ASN A 29 7.20 -4.97 -8.03
N ASN A 30 6.15 -4.17 -8.16
CA ASN A 30 5.23 -4.15 -9.30
C ASN A 30 4.39 -2.85 -9.26
N ILE A 31 3.88 -2.43 -10.41
CA ILE A 31 2.94 -1.31 -10.53
C ILE A 31 1.52 -1.89 -10.63
N ARG A 32 0.78 -1.81 -9.52
CA ARG A 32 -0.59 -2.32 -9.43
C ARG A 32 -1.40 -1.57 -8.39
N GLY A 33 -2.71 -1.77 -8.40
CA GLY A 33 -3.61 -1.23 -7.39
C GLY A 33 -3.54 0.31 -7.32
N PRO A 34 -3.51 0.92 -6.12
CA PRO A 34 -3.57 2.37 -5.98
C PRO A 34 -2.48 3.12 -6.77
N PHE A 35 -1.25 2.62 -6.82
CA PHE A 35 -0.16 3.33 -7.49
C PHE A 35 -0.27 3.30 -9.03
N SER A 36 -0.90 2.27 -9.61
CA SER A 36 -1.24 2.29 -11.05
C SER A 36 -2.25 3.38 -11.42
N MET A 37 -3.02 3.88 -10.44
CA MET A 37 -3.94 5.02 -10.61
C MET A 37 -3.29 6.35 -10.22
N LEU A 38 -2.54 6.38 -9.11
CA LEU A 38 -1.86 7.60 -8.64
C LEU A 38 -0.81 8.10 -9.63
N LEU A 39 -0.19 7.22 -10.43
CA LEU A 39 0.76 7.63 -11.46
C LEU A 39 0.14 8.48 -12.59
N HIS A 40 -1.19 8.57 -12.68
CA HIS A 40 -1.85 9.59 -13.52
C HIS A 40 -1.65 11.01 -12.97
N SER A 41 -1.19 11.12 -11.72
CA SER A 41 -0.71 12.35 -11.07
C SER A 41 0.66 12.08 -10.40
N PRO A 42 1.76 12.07 -11.18
CA PRO A 42 3.09 11.66 -10.68
C PRO A 42 3.56 12.44 -9.45
N LYS A 43 3.29 13.75 -9.39
CA LYS A 43 3.62 14.59 -8.23
C LYS A 43 2.84 14.19 -6.97
N LEU A 44 1.63 13.66 -7.10
CA LEU A 44 0.87 13.12 -5.97
C LEU A 44 1.39 11.74 -5.57
N ALA A 45 1.66 10.87 -6.55
CA ALA A 45 2.24 9.55 -6.30
C ALA A 45 3.54 9.65 -5.50
N ASP A 46 4.43 10.58 -5.86
CA ASP A 46 5.71 10.81 -5.17
C ASP A 46 5.53 11.19 -3.70
N ARG A 47 4.61 12.13 -3.41
CA ARG A 47 4.27 12.51 -2.02
C ARG A 47 3.68 11.34 -1.22
N MET A 48 2.83 10.53 -1.86
CA MET A 48 2.23 9.36 -1.22
C MET A 48 3.26 8.26 -0.93
N LEU A 49 4.27 8.10 -1.79
CA LEU A 49 5.40 7.20 -1.53
C LEU A 49 6.20 7.67 -0.32
N GLY A 50 6.59 8.96 -0.29
CA GLY A 50 7.33 9.51 0.85
C GLY A 50 6.59 9.37 2.18
N LEU A 51 5.26 9.53 2.19
CA LEU A 51 4.45 9.27 3.38
C LEU A 51 4.47 7.79 3.79
N GLY A 52 4.43 6.88 2.80
CA GLY A 52 4.53 5.44 3.03
C GLY A 52 5.88 5.02 3.60
N ASP A 53 6.97 5.64 3.15
CA ASP A 53 8.33 5.41 3.64
C ASP A 53 8.46 5.87 5.09
N PHE A 54 8.01 7.09 5.38
CA PHE A 54 7.98 7.63 6.75
C PHE A 54 7.24 6.69 7.71
N TYR A 55 6.03 6.23 7.35
CA TYR A 55 5.28 5.32 8.22
C TYR A 55 5.95 3.97 8.42
N ARG A 56 6.80 3.52 7.49
CA ARG A 56 7.47 2.22 7.56
C ARG A 56 8.75 2.28 8.37
N ASP A 57 9.58 3.28 8.10
CA ASP A 57 10.98 3.31 8.50
C ASP A 57 11.27 4.38 9.56
N GLU A 58 10.44 5.42 9.65
CA GLU A 58 10.66 6.56 10.57
C GLU A 58 9.61 6.64 11.69
N SER A 59 8.56 5.83 11.64
CA SER A 59 7.53 5.80 12.68
C SER A 59 8.01 5.08 13.95
N VAL A 60 7.71 5.67 15.11
CA VAL A 60 7.95 5.07 16.44
C VAL A 60 7.08 3.84 16.72
N VAL A 61 6.03 3.61 15.93
CA VAL A 61 5.12 2.47 16.11
C VAL A 61 5.77 1.21 15.55
N GLU A 62 6.02 0.24 16.41
CA GLU A 62 6.59 -1.06 16.02
C GLU A 62 5.77 -1.74 14.90
N GLY A 63 6.45 -2.49 14.02
CA GLY A 63 5.85 -3.08 12.83
C GLY A 63 4.63 -3.95 13.09
N LYS A 64 4.60 -4.68 14.22
CA LYS A 64 3.46 -5.49 14.67
C LYS A 64 2.24 -4.62 14.96
N HIS A 65 2.39 -3.59 15.80
CA HIS A 65 1.32 -2.68 16.18
C HIS A 65 0.83 -1.86 14.98
N ARG A 66 1.76 -1.40 14.13
CA ARG A 66 1.43 -0.71 12.88
C ARG A 66 0.60 -1.58 11.95
N SER A 67 0.99 -2.85 11.76
CA SER A 67 0.23 -3.78 10.92
C SER A 67 -1.17 -4.06 11.46
N LEU A 68 -1.31 -4.17 12.79
CA LEU A 68 -2.61 -4.32 13.45
C LEU A 68 -3.52 -3.10 13.20
N ALA A 69 -3.00 -1.89 13.39
CA ALA A 69 -3.72 -0.64 13.13
C ALA A 69 -4.16 -0.52 11.66
N ILE A 70 -3.29 -0.92 10.72
CA ILE A 70 -3.62 -0.97 9.29
C ILE A 70 -4.78 -1.94 9.05
N LEU A 71 -4.74 -3.16 9.59
CA LEU A 71 -5.82 -4.14 9.37
C LEU A 71 -7.16 -3.65 9.91
N VAL A 72 -7.18 -3.04 11.10
CA VAL A 72 -8.38 -2.42 11.67
C VAL A 72 -8.93 -1.35 10.74
N GLY A 73 -8.11 -0.37 10.36
CA GLY A 73 -8.56 0.71 9.47
C GLY A 73 -9.04 0.21 8.10
N VAL A 74 -8.34 -0.78 7.54
CA VAL A 74 -8.72 -1.42 6.26
C VAL A 74 -10.06 -2.15 6.37
N ARG A 75 -10.31 -2.83 7.49
CA ARG A 75 -11.57 -3.52 7.73
C ARG A 75 -12.72 -2.53 7.87
N GLU A 76 -12.54 -1.48 8.68
CA GLU A 76 -13.54 -0.41 8.87
C GLU A 76 -13.94 0.26 7.55
N ARG A 77 -12.96 0.46 6.66
CA ARG A 77 -13.21 1.01 5.32
C ARG A 77 -13.69 -0.01 4.29
N LYS A 78 -13.91 -1.28 4.69
CA LYS A 78 -14.31 -2.40 3.82
C LYS A 78 -13.40 -2.53 2.59
N ALA A 79 -12.10 -2.25 2.75
CA ALA A 79 -11.14 -2.17 1.66
C ALA A 79 -10.56 -3.55 1.31
N ALA A 80 -11.34 -4.40 0.65
CA ALA A 80 -11.00 -5.79 0.34
C ALA A 80 -9.64 -5.98 -0.37
N TYR A 81 -9.30 -5.09 -1.32
CA TYR A 81 -8.00 -5.15 -2.01
C TYR A 81 -6.83 -4.95 -1.03
N VAL A 82 -6.92 -3.92 -0.19
CA VAL A 82 -5.86 -3.60 0.78
C VAL A 82 -5.81 -4.69 1.87
N TRP A 83 -6.96 -5.23 2.26
CA TRP A 83 -7.04 -6.36 3.20
C TRP A 83 -6.23 -7.55 2.71
N ALA A 84 -6.49 -8.00 1.48
CA ALA A 84 -5.77 -9.13 0.89
C ALA A 84 -4.25 -8.89 0.84
N ALA A 85 -3.82 -7.66 0.55
CA ALA A 85 -2.40 -7.30 0.54
C ALA A 85 -1.77 -7.26 1.95
N GLN A 86 -2.52 -6.81 2.96
CA GLN A 86 -1.99 -6.54 4.30
C GLN A 86 -2.02 -7.73 5.25
N VAL A 87 -2.90 -8.72 5.06
CA VAL A 87 -2.93 -9.93 5.91
C VAL A 87 -1.56 -10.64 5.93
N GLY A 88 -0.94 -10.82 4.77
CA GLY A 88 0.39 -11.43 4.69
C GLY A 88 1.48 -10.57 5.33
N ALA A 89 1.38 -9.24 5.23
CA ALA A 89 2.31 -8.32 5.87
C ALA A 89 2.19 -8.36 7.40
N ALA A 90 0.96 -8.39 7.92
CA ALA A 90 0.69 -8.49 9.35
C ALA A 90 1.24 -9.78 9.97
N ARG A 91 1.09 -10.92 9.27
CA ARG A 91 1.69 -12.20 9.69
C ARG A 91 3.20 -12.12 9.77
N ARG A 92 3.86 -11.58 8.73
CA ARG A 92 5.32 -11.37 8.73
C ARG A 92 5.78 -10.42 9.84
N ALA A 93 4.94 -9.46 10.22
CA ALA A 93 5.20 -8.56 11.34
C ALA A 93 4.87 -9.17 12.73
N GLY A 94 4.45 -10.44 12.80
CA GLY A 94 4.19 -11.14 14.06
C GLY A 94 2.81 -10.88 14.69
N VAL A 95 1.84 -10.39 13.90
CA VAL A 95 0.42 -10.38 14.31
C VAL A 95 -0.09 -11.81 14.30
N ARG A 96 -0.70 -12.24 15.40
CA ARG A 96 -1.23 -13.61 15.51
C ARG A 96 -2.49 -13.79 14.66
N ASP A 97 -2.70 -14.99 14.13
CA ASP A 97 -3.85 -15.27 13.27
C ASP A 97 -5.19 -15.03 13.99
N GLU A 98 -5.29 -15.29 15.29
CA GLU A 98 -6.53 -15.05 16.05
C GLU A 98 -6.92 -13.57 16.04
N ALA A 99 -5.93 -12.66 16.12
CA ALA A 99 -6.20 -11.22 16.03
C ALA A 99 -6.66 -10.81 14.62
N ILE A 100 -6.08 -11.41 13.58
CA ILE A 100 -6.49 -11.16 12.19
C ILE A 100 -7.93 -11.63 11.96
N ASP A 101 -8.28 -12.79 12.52
CA ASP A 101 -9.61 -13.38 12.36
C ASP A 101 -10.68 -12.61 13.13
N VAL A 102 -10.40 -12.11 14.34
CA VAL A 102 -11.27 -11.18 15.08
C VAL A 102 -11.53 -9.92 14.25
N ILE A 103 -10.48 -9.29 13.69
CA ILE A 103 -10.66 -8.11 12.85
C ILE A 103 -11.49 -8.48 11.60
N ARG A 104 -11.26 -9.64 10.98
CA ARG A 104 -12.08 -10.10 9.83
C ARG A 104 -13.57 -10.19 10.20
N GLY A 105 -13.86 -10.62 11.42
CA GLY A 105 -15.20 -10.74 11.99
C GLY A 105 -15.90 -9.42 12.33
N ASN A 106 -15.20 -8.27 12.30
CA ASN A 106 -15.63 -6.97 12.86
C ASN A 106 -15.67 -6.92 14.40
N GLY A 107 -14.79 -7.67 15.08
CA GLY A 107 -14.79 -7.76 16.55
C GLY A 107 -15.54 -8.99 17.01
#